data_AF-A0A5Q0TEU9-F1
#
_entry.id   AF-A0A5Q0TEU9-F1
#
_cell.length_a   1.000
_cell.length_b   1.000
_cell.length_c   1.000
_cell.angle_alpha   90.00
_cell.angle_beta   90.00
_cell.angle_gamma   90.00
#
_symmetry.space_group_name_H-M   'P 1'
#
loop_
_entity.id
_entity.type
_entity.pdbx_description
1 polymer ?
#
loop_
_entity_poly.entity_id
_entity_poly.type
_entity_poly.pdbx_seq_one_letter_code
_entity_poly.pdbx_strand_id
1 'polypeptide(L)'
;MTTTSKVFACKGQRLLAVAGISGFIVVALGAFAAHGLTKMLPEYLLAVFKTGVQYQAWHTFALLACGILLQITAQQQQMGSKQQQADSQNQQTDPKHQINRYNEKARKGLAYAGGCFIIGILCFSGSLYALALTGIKWFGPITPLGGVFFMLGWIIFTLSVIRLNKVTS
;
A
#
# COMPACT_ATOMS: atom_id res chain seq x y z
N MET A 1 18.25 27.89 -1.00
CA MET A 1 17.40 27.03 -1.86
C MET A 1 17.42 25.60 -1.34
N THR A 2 16.38 25.18 -0.63
CA THR A 2 16.27 23.84 0.04
C THR A 2 14.87 23.25 -0.16
N THR A 3 14.36 23.24 -1.39
CA THR A 3 12.98 22.82 -1.68
C THR A 3 12.87 21.37 -2.13
N THR A 4 13.98 20.72 -2.50
CA THR A 4 13.95 19.40 -3.15
C THR A 4 13.89 18.22 -2.16
N SER A 5 14.21 18.42 -0.88
CA SER A 5 14.19 17.34 0.13
C SER A 5 12.78 16.98 0.61
N LYS A 6 11.81 17.91 0.54
CA LYS A 6 10.45 17.71 1.08
C LYS A 6 9.56 16.83 0.19
N VAL A 7 9.78 16.82 -1.12
CA VAL A 7 8.84 16.20 -2.09
C VAL A 7 8.86 14.66 -2.02
N PHE A 8 10.02 14.05 -1.79
CA PHE A 8 10.13 12.58 -1.68
C PHE A 8 9.75 12.04 -0.30
N ALA A 9 10.00 12.81 0.76
CA ALA A 9 9.50 12.52 2.11
C ALA A 9 7.96 12.42 2.14
N CYS A 10 7.27 13.22 1.31
CA CYS A 10 5.82 13.33 1.31
C CYS A 10 5.09 12.04 0.86
N LYS A 11 5.59 11.31 -0.14
CA LYS A 11 4.84 10.15 -0.68
C LYS A 11 4.84 8.94 0.27
N GLY A 12 6.00 8.58 0.83
CA GLY A 12 6.10 7.47 1.79
C GLY A 12 5.37 7.79 3.09
N GLN A 13 5.51 9.02 3.57
CA GLN A 13 4.84 9.48 4.79
C GLN A 13 3.31 9.49 4.65
N ARG A 14 2.78 9.86 3.47
CA ARG A 14 1.33 9.75 3.18
C ARG A 14 0.84 8.31 3.22
N LEU A 15 1.57 7.37 2.64
CA LEU A 15 1.23 5.94 2.70
C LEU A 15 1.21 5.42 4.14
N LEU A 16 2.20 5.80 4.95
CA LEU A 16 2.25 5.45 6.38
C LEU A 16 1.10 6.08 7.18
N ALA A 17 0.74 7.32 6.89
CA ALA A 17 -0.41 7.97 7.53
C ALA A 17 -1.72 7.24 7.20
N VAL A 18 -1.92 6.85 5.93
CA VAL A 18 -3.09 6.05 5.53
C VAL A 18 -3.07 4.68 6.21
N ALA A 19 -1.91 4.03 6.33
CA ALA A 19 -1.80 2.77 7.08
C ALA A 19 -2.16 2.95 8.57
N GLY A 20 -1.70 4.03 9.21
CA GLY A 20 -2.06 4.34 10.60
C GLY A 20 -3.57 4.56 10.79
N ILE A 21 -4.20 5.34 9.91
CA ILE A 21 -5.65 5.57 9.93
C ILE A 21 -6.40 4.26 9.70
N SER A 22 -5.98 3.48 8.70
CA SER A 22 -6.59 2.20 8.38
C SER A 22 -6.47 1.21 9.55
N GLY A 23 -5.33 1.18 10.24
CA GLY A 23 -5.09 0.35 11.42
C GLY A 23 -5.95 0.76 12.61
N PHE A 24 -6.11 2.07 12.85
CA PHE A 24 -7.05 2.57 13.85
C PHE A 24 -8.48 2.07 13.57
N ILE A 25 -8.94 2.17 12.32
CA ILE A 25 -10.27 1.67 11.91
C ILE A 25 -10.39 0.16 12.14
N VAL A 26 -9.36 -0.63 11.81
CA VAL A 26 -9.34 -2.08 12.06
C VAL A 26 -9.58 -2.39 13.53
N VAL A 27 -8.84 -1.73 14.43
CA VAL A 27 -8.97 -1.96 15.87
C VAL A 27 -10.35 -1.54 16.37
N ALA A 28 -10.83 -0.36 15.95
CA ALA A 28 -12.14 0.14 16.35
C ALA A 28 -13.28 -0.78 15.89
N LEU A 29 -13.32 -1.14 14.60
CA LEU A 29 -14.35 -2.01 14.04
C LEU A 29 -14.24 -3.44 14.56
N GLY A 30 -13.02 -3.95 14.76
CA GLY A 30 -12.80 -5.28 15.34
C GLY A 30 -13.29 -5.38 16.78
N ALA A 31 -12.99 -4.38 17.61
CA ALA A 31 -13.50 -4.31 18.98
C ALA A 31 -15.03 -4.19 19.00
N PHE A 32 -15.60 -3.36 18.13
CA PHE A 32 -17.05 -3.21 17.98
C PHE A 32 -17.73 -4.52 17.54
N ALA A 33 -17.15 -5.25 16.58
CA ALA A 33 -17.67 -6.54 16.14
C ALA A 33 -17.66 -7.59 17.26
N ALA A 34 -16.62 -7.62 18.09
CA ALA A 34 -16.46 -8.61 19.16
C ALA A 34 -17.38 -8.34 20.37
N HIS A 35 -17.59 -7.07 20.72
CA HIS A 35 -18.30 -6.71 21.95
C HIS A 35 -19.71 -6.15 21.72
N GLY A 36 -19.92 -5.41 20.63
CA GLY A 36 -21.18 -4.71 20.36
C GLY A 36 -22.12 -5.45 19.42
N LEU A 37 -21.57 -6.15 18.42
CA LEU A 37 -22.36 -6.66 17.29
C LEU A 37 -22.81 -8.13 17.43
N THR A 38 -22.18 -8.89 18.33
CA THR A 38 -22.38 -10.34 18.50
C THR A 38 -23.81 -10.74 18.89
N LYS A 39 -24.54 -9.88 19.61
CA LYS A 39 -25.92 -10.15 20.05
C LYS A 39 -26.99 -9.52 19.16
N MET A 40 -26.59 -8.66 18.22
CA MET A 40 -27.51 -7.87 17.40
C MET A 40 -27.61 -8.39 15.96
N LEU A 41 -26.58 -9.07 15.45
CA LEU A 41 -26.56 -9.56 14.08
C LEU A 41 -26.62 -11.08 14.02
N PRO A 42 -27.28 -11.64 12.98
CA PRO A 42 -27.21 -13.07 12.70
C PRO A 42 -25.77 -13.49 12.38
N GLU A 43 -25.42 -14.72 12.76
CA GLU A 43 -24.05 -15.26 12.70
C GLU A 43 -23.38 -15.05 11.34
N TYR A 44 -24.13 -15.23 10.25
CA TYR A 44 -23.64 -14.99 8.89
C TYR A 44 -23.16 -13.55 8.66
N LEU A 45 -23.94 -12.53 9.04
CA LEU A 45 -23.56 -11.13 8.82
C LEU A 45 -22.42 -10.71 9.73
N LEU A 46 -22.35 -11.26 10.94
CA LEU A 46 -21.21 -11.06 11.83
C LEU A 46 -19.92 -11.65 11.23
N ALA A 47 -19.99 -12.85 10.65
CA ALA A 47 -18.86 -13.47 9.96
C ALA A 47 -18.40 -12.65 8.74
N VAL A 48 -19.35 -12.12 7.96
CA VAL A 48 -19.06 -11.19 6.85
C VAL A 48 -18.36 -9.92 7.35
N PHE A 49 -18.85 -9.32 8.43
CA PHE A 49 -18.22 -8.13 9.02
C PHE A 49 -16.78 -8.42 9.47
N LYS A 50 -16.58 -9.52 10.21
CA LYS A 50 -15.25 -9.96 10.67
C LYS A 50 -14.30 -10.23 9.51
N THR A 51 -14.80 -10.79 8.41
CA THR A 51 -14.03 -10.99 7.17
C THR A 51 -13.57 -9.65 6.60
N GLY A 52 -14.45 -8.63 6.56
CA GLY A 52 -14.08 -7.27 6.17
C GLY A 52 -12.94 -6.70 7.01
N VAL A 53 -13.03 -6.83 8.34
CA VAL A 53 -12.00 -6.36 9.28
C VAL A 53 -10.68 -7.10 9.07
N GLN A 54 -10.72 -8.42 8.92
CA GLN A 54 -9.53 -9.25 8.73
C GLN A 54 -8.80 -8.91 7.42
N TYR A 55 -9.54 -8.76 6.32
CA TYR A 55 -8.95 -8.35 5.04
C TYR A 55 -8.38 -6.94 5.10
N GLN A 56 -9.05 -6.01 5.78
CA GLN A 56 -8.50 -4.67 5.97
C GLN A 56 -7.19 -4.74 6.74
N ALA A 57 -7.12 -5.50 7.83
CA ALA A 57 -5.92 -5.65 8.65
C ALA A 57 -4.70 -6.15 7.86
N TRP A 58 -4.84 -7.25 7.12
CA TRP A 58 -3.74 -7.80 6.32
C TRP A 58 -3.21 -6.80 5.28
N HIS A 59 -4.11 -6.05 4.66
CA HIS A 59 -3.73 -5.08 3.63
C HIS A 59 -3.25 -3.74 4.22
N THR A 60 -3.64 -3.41 5.46
CA THR A 60 -3.01 -2.34 6.25
C THR A 60 -1.54 -2.66 6.52
N PHE A 61 -1.20 -3.90 6.89
CA PHE A 61 0.20 -4.30 7.08
C PHE A 61 0.99 -4.25 5.76
N ALA A 62 0.38 -4.70 4.65
CA ALA A 62 1.00 -4.58 3.33
C ALA A 62 1.24 -3.11 2.93
N LEU A 63 0.30 -2.21 3.26
CA LEU A 63 0.43 -0.78 3.03
C LEU A 63 1.54 -0.15 3.88
N LEU A 64 1.65 -0.56 5.14
CA LEU A 64 2.73 -0.16 6.04
C LEU A 64 4.09 -0.58 5.47
N ALA A 65 4.22 -1.82 5.02
CA ALA A 65 5.44 -2.32 4.37
C ALA A 65 5.80 -1.50 3.12
N CYS A 66 4.83 -1.20 2.24
CA CYS A 66 5.05 -0.33 1.08
C CYS A 66 5.56 1.05 1.48
N GLY A 67 4.96 1.66 2.52
CA GLY A 67 5.37 2.97 3.03
C GLY A 67 6.80 2.97 3.58
N ILE A 68 7.15 1.97 4.39
CA ILE A 68 8.49 1.81 4.97
C ILE A 68 9.54 1.60 3.87
N LEU A 69 9.32 0.66 2.95
CA LEU A 69 10.26 0.39 1.85
C LEU A 69 10.46 1.63 0.96
N LEU A 70 9.39 2.41 0.73
CA LEU A 70 9.49 3.64 -0.06
C LEU A 70 10.30 4.73 0.66
N GLN A 71 10.28 4.79 2.00
CA GLN A 71 11.14 5.68 2.77
C GLN A 71 12.61 5.25 2.73
N ILE A 72 12.89 3.95 2.93
CA ILE A 72 14.25 3.40 2.90
C ILE A 72 14.90 3.66 1.52
N THR A 73 14.19 3.39 0.43
CA THR A 73 14.70 3.56 -0.94
C THR A 73 14.75 5.01 -1.40
N ALA A 74 14.01 5.93 -0.76
CA ALA A 74 14.09 7.36 -1.07
C ALA A 74 15.40 8.01 -0.59
N GLN A 75 15.96 7.54 0.53
CA GLN A 75 17.22 8.04 1.08
C GLN A 75 18.40 7.84 0.11
N GLN A 76 18.43 6.69 -0.59
CA GLN A 76 19.53 6.35 -1.50
C GLN A 76 19.61 7.23 -2.74
N GLN A 77 18.47 7.70 -3.28
CA GLN A 77 18.45 8.49 -4.52
C GLN A 77 19.01 9.90 -4.31
N GLN A 78 18.84 10.50 -3.13
CA GLN A 78 19.34 11.86 -2.85
C GLN A 78 20.86 11.94 -2.78
N MET A 79 21.52 10.86 -2.31
CA MET A 79 22.97 10.74 -2.30
C MET A 79 23.51 10.59 -3.74
N GLY A 80 22.85 9.79 -4.57
CA GLY A 80 23.25 9.57 -5.97
C GLY A 80 23.04 10.78 -6.90
N SER A 81 21.98 11.58 -6.70
CA SER A 81 21.70 12.74 -7.55
C SER A 81 22.74 13.86 -7.42
N LYS A 82 23.32 14.04 -6.22
CA LYS A 82 24.42 15.00 -6.00
C LYS A 82 25.68 14.61 -6.77
N GLN A 83 25.96 13.31 -6.84
CA GLN A 83 27.12 12.77 -7.57
C GLN A 83 26.91 12.83 -9.09
N GLN A 84 25.70 12.52 -9.59
CA GLN A 84 25.42 12.45 -11.02
C GLN A 84 25.41 13.83 -11.70
N GLN A 85 25.04 14.87 -10.97
CA GLN A 85 25.12 16.25 -11.47
C GLN A 85 26.57 16.75 -11.60
N ALA A 86 27.51 16.15 -10.85
CA ALA A 86 28.95 16.38 -11.00
C ALA A 86 29.55 15.59 -12.18
N ASP A 87 28.94 14.46 -12.59
CA ASP A 87 29.44 13.54 -13.63
C ASP A 87 28.83 13.78 -15.04
N SER A 88 27.94 14.77 -15.19
CA SER A 88 27.09 14.97 -16.37
C SER A 88 27.81 15.36 -17.68
N GLN A 89 29.14 15.39 -17.73
CA GLN A 89 29.88 15.71 -18.96
C GLN A 89 30.32 14.49 -19.78
N ASN A 90 30.15 13.25 -19.32
CA ASN A 90 30.66 12.10 -20.07
C ASN A 90 29.88 10.80 -19.80
N GLN A 91 28.69 10.62 -20.37
CA GLN A 91 27.85 9.47 -19.98
C GLN A 91 26.92 8.92 -21.07
N GLN A 92 27.44 7.97 -21.84
CA GLN A 92 26.62 7.07 -22.66
C GLN A 92 27.13 5.63 -22.54
N THR A 93 27.24 5.08 -21.32
CA THR A 93 27.29 3.62 -20.98
C THR A 93 27.53 3.36 -19.47
N ASP A 94 27.11 4.23 -18.55
CA ASP A 94 27.45 4.04 -17.12
C ASP A 94 26.46 3.10 -16.38
N PRO A 95 26.94 1.99 -15.75
CA PRO A 95 26.12 1.12 -14.88
C PRO A 95 25.36 1.86 -13.76
N LYS A 96 25.86 3.00 -13.25
CA LYS A 96 25.17 3.84 -12.25
C LYS A 96 23.84 4.39 -12.76
N HIS A 97 23.77 4.78 -14.04
CA HIS A 97 22.53 5.26 -14.63
C HIS A 97 21.48 4.14 -14.69
N GLN A 98 21.89 2.90 -14.94
CA GLN A 98 21.01 1.75 -14.97
C GLN A 98 20.42 1.44 -13.59
N ILE A 99 21.26 1.46 -12.54
CA ILE A 99 20.86 1.28 -11.14
C ILE A 99 19.80 2.32 -10.72
N ASN A 100 20.03 3.60 -11.05
CA ASN A 100 19.08 4.66 -10.73
C ASN A 100 17.72 4.45 -11.41
N ARG A 101 17.72 3.95 -12.67
CA ARG A 101 16.47 3.60 -13.38
C ARG A 101 15.75 2.40 -12.76
N TYR A 102 16.46 1.38 -12.26
CA TYR A 102 15.85 0.25 -11.56
C TYR A 102 15.19 0.69 -10.25
N ASN A 103 15.89 1.48 -9.43
CA ASN A 103 15.36 2.03 -8.19
C ASN A 103 14.14 2.92 -8.40
N GLU A 104 14.15 3.77 -9.44
CA GLU A 104 13.00 4.62 -9.76
C GLU A 104 11.76 3.79 -10.15
N LYS A 105 11.94 2.78 -11.03
CA LYS A 105 10.85 1.88 -11.42
C LYS A 105 10.31 1.10 -10.23
N ALA A 106 11.20 0.56 -9.38
CA ALA A 106 10.81 -0.17 -8.17
C ALA A 106 9.99 0.71 -7.22
N ARG A 107 10.45 1.95 -6.97
CA ARG A 107 9.75 2.93 -6.12
C ARG A 107 8.38 3.34 -6.66
N LYS A 108 8.27 3.59 -7.97
CA LYS A 108 6.98 3.86 -8.59
C LYS A 108 6.06 2.65 -8.43
N GLY A 109 6.56 1.44 -8.64
CA GLY A 109 5.80 0.21 -8.41
C GLY A 109 5.31 0.06 -6.97
N LEU A 110 6.14 0.36 -5.95
CA LEU A 110 5.72 0.35 -4.54
C LEU A 110 4.57 1.34 -4.28
N ALA A 111 4.62 2.52 -4.90
CA ALA A 111 3.52 3.49 -4.80
C ALA A 111 2.24 2.98 -5.48
N TYR A 112 2.34 2.34 -6.64
CA TYR A 112 1.19 1.73 -7.32
C TYR A 112 0.60 0.56 -6.53
N ALA A 113 1.44 -0.29 -5.93
CA ALA A 113 1.00 -1.37 -5.04
C ALA A 113 0.21 -0.81 -3.85
N GLY A 114 0.73 0.23 -3.19
CA GLY A 114 0.03 0.91 -2.10
C GLY A 114 -1.33 1.50 -2.54
N GLY A 115 -1.40 2.11 -3.73
CA GLY A 115 -2.67 2.58 -4.30
C GLY A 115 -3.67 1.44 -4.53
N CYS A 116 -3.22 0.30 -5.05
CA CYS A 116 -4.07 -0.88 -5.24
C CYS A 116 -4.61 -1.42 -3.91
N PHE A 117 -3.78 -1.48 -2.86
CA PHE A 117 -4.24 -1.91 -1.55
C PHE A 117 -5.27 -0.95 -0.93
N ILE A 118 -5.10 0.36 -1.09
CA ILE A 118 -6.09 1.34 -0.60
C ILE A 118 -7.43 1.15 -1.30
N ILE A 119 -7.43 1.08 -2.63
CA ILE A 119 -8.65 0.87 -3.42
C ILE A 119 -9.28 -0.48 -3.06
N GLY A 120 -8.47 -1.53 -2.93
CA GLY A 120 -8.92 -2.85 -2.50
C GLY A 120 -9.58 -2.83 -1.12
N ILE A 121 -9.01 -2.13 -0.13
CA ILE A 121 -9.61 -1.99 1.21
C ILE A 121 -10.98 -1.32 1.12
N LEU A 122 -11.08 -0.22 0.39
CA LEU A 122 -12.34 0.53 0.27
C LEU A 122 -13.42 -0.28 -0.46
N CYS A 123 -13.08 -0.92 -1.58
CA CYS A 123 -14.04 -1.71 -2.36
C CYS A 123 -14.39 -3.04 -1.69
N PHE A 124 -13.40 -3.80 -1.23
CA PHE A 124 -13.62 -5.11 -0.62
C PHE A 124 -14.19 -4.97 0.79
N SER A 125 -13.40 -4.48 1.74
CA SER A 125 -13.82 -4.41 3.15
C SER A 125 -14.97 -3.44 3.36
N GLY A 126 -14.97 -2.29 2.68
CA GLY A 126 -16.08 -1.34 2.74
C GLY A 126 -17.41 -1.94 2.28
N SER A 127 -17.40 -2.74 1.20
CA SER A 127 -18.62 -3.45 0.76
C SER A 127 -19.12 -4.48 1.77
N LEU A 128 -18.21 -5.20 2.46
CA LEU A 128 -18.57 -6.18 3.47
C LEU A 128 -19.15 -5.51 4.73
N TYR A 129 -18.62 -4.34 5.14
CA TYR A 129 -19.20 -3.56 6.23
C TYR A 129 -20.60 -3.08 5.86
N ALA A 130 -20.80 -2.55 4.65
CA ALA A 130 -22.10 -2.11 4.17
C ALA A 130 -23.09 -3.29 4.12
N LEU A 131 -22.69 -4.44 3.58
CA LEU A 131 -23.51 -5.65 3.53
C LEU A 131 -23.91 -6.13 4.94
N ALA A 132 -22.97 -6.16 5.87
CA ALA A 132 -23.23 -6.61 7.23
C ALA A 132 -24.19 -5.70 8.00
N LEU A 133 -24.10 -4.38 7.79
CA LEU A 133 -24.94 -3.40 8.50
C LEU A 133 -26.31 -3.18 7.84
N THR A 134 -26.39 -3.25 6.50
CA THR A 134 -27.64 -2.99 5.77
C THR A 134 -28.41 -4.26 5.41
N GLY A 135 -27.76 -5.42 5.41
CA GLY A 135 -28.35 -6.69 4.95
C GLY A 135 -28.60 -6.77 3.44
N ILE A 136 -28.26 -5.73 2.67
CA ILE A 136 -28.55 -5.64 1.23
C ILE A 136 -27.51 -6.43 0.44
N LYS A 137 -27.89 -7.60 -0.08
CA LYS A 137 -27.03 -8.52 -0.85
C LYS A 137 -26.56 -7.99 -2.21
N TRP A 138 -27.05 -6.83 -2.65
CA TRP A 138 -26.79 -6.29 -3.99
C TRP A 138 -25.37 -5.74 -4.21
N PHE A 139 -24.57 -5.59 -3.14
CA PHE A 139 -23.14 -5.24 -3.24
C PHE A 139 -22.25 -6.34 -3.84
N GLY A 140 -22.82 -7.49 -4.23
CA GLY A 140 -22.13 -8.67 -4.74
C GLY A 140 -21.08 -8.46 -5.86
N PRO A 141 -21.26 -7.55 -6.84
CA PRO A 141 -20.26 -7.32 -7.90
C PRO A 141 -19.05 -6.46 -7.48
N ILE A 142 -19.15 -5.68 -6.40
CA ILE A 142 -18.10 -4.76 -5.96
C ILE A 142 -16.99 -5.52 -5.20
N THR A 143 -17.36 -6.57 -4.48
CA THR A 143 -16.43 -7.35 -3.67
C THR A 143 -15.38 -8.11 -4.51
N PRO A 144 -15.73 -8.81 -5.62
CA PRO A 144 -14.74 -9.44 -6.50
C PRO A 144 -13.75 -8.43 -7.11
N LEU A 145 -14.23 -7.23 -7.44
CA LEU A 145 -13.38 -6.17 -7.99
C LEU A 145 -12.32 -5.71 -6.99
N GLY A 146 -12.70 -5.54 -5.71
CA GLY A 146 -11.74 -5.24 -4.64
C GLY A 146 -10.67 -6.34 -4.47
N GLY A 147 -11.07 -7.60 -4.61
CA GLY A 147 -10.14 -8.75 -4.59
C GLY A 147 -9.10 -8.70 -5.71
N VAL A 148 -9.49 -8.28 -6.92
CA VAL A 148 -8.56 -8.10 -8.06
C VAL A 148 -7.52 -7.03 -7.73
N PHE A 149 -7.93 -5.91 -7.13
CA PHE A 149 -6.98 -4.87 -6.69
C PHE A 149 -5.99 -5.39 -5.63
N PHE A 150 -6.43 -6.25 -4.71
CA PHE A 150 -5.50 -6.90 -3.78
C PHE A 150 -4.49 -7.80 -4.47
N MET A 151 -4.93 -8.66 -5.41
CA MET A 151 -4.03 -9.51 -6.17
C MET A 151 -3.02 -8.70 -6.98
N LEU A 152 -3.47 -7.67 -7.70
CA LEU A 152 -2.60 -6.76 -8.45
C LEU A 152 -1.62 -6.03 -7.52
N GLY A 153 -2.07 -5.57 -6.36
CA GLY A 153 -1.23 -4.93 -5.36
C GLY A 153 -0.08 -5.83 -4.92
N TRP A 154 -0.37 -7.10 -4.60
CA TRP A 154 0.66 -8.08 -4.21
C TRP A 154 1.62 -8.42 -5.36
N ILE A 155 1.13 -8.59 -6.58
CA ILE A 155 1.97 -8.84 -7.76
C ILE A 155 2.93 -7.67 -7.97
N ILE A 156 2.43 -6.44 -7.97
CA ILE A 156 3.25 -5.24 -8.17
C ILE A 156 4.25 -5.07 -7.01
N PHE A 157 3.81 -5.29 -5.76
CA PHE A 157 4.69 -5.23 -4.59
C PHE A 157 5.88 -6.19 -4.74
N THR A 158 5.62 -7.46 -5.02
CA THR A 158 6.66 -8.49 -5.20
C THR A 158 7.60 -8.13 -6.36
N LEU A 159 7.06 -7.74 -7.50
CA LEU A 159 7.84 -7.32 -8.66
C LEU A 159 8.67 -6.06 -8.39
N SER A 160 8.23 -5.18 -7.51
CA SER A 160 8.99 -4.03 -7.06
C SER A 160 10.14 -4.42 -6.15
N VAL A 161 9.89 -5.31 -5.18
CA VAL A 161 10.92 -5.80 -4.24
C VAL A 161 12.02 -6.54 -4.99
N ILE A 162 11.68 -7.41 -5.94
CA ILE A 162 12.68 -8.14 -6.76
C ILE A 162 13.55 -7.16 -7.57
N ARG A 163 12.99 -6.04 -8.03
CA ARG A 163 13.77 -5.01 -8.74
C ARG A 163 14.73 -4.24 -7.84
N LEU A 164 14.51 -4.19 -6.53
CA LEU A 164 15.45 -3.61 -5.57
C LEU A 164 16.68 -4.50 -5.37
N ASN A 165 16.51 -5.83 -5.35
CA ASN A 165 17.64 -6.76 -5.15
C ASN A 165 18.68 -6.74 -6.29
N LYS A 166 18.26 -6.44 -7.53
CA LYS A 166 19.18 -6.32 -8.68
C LYS A 166 20.13 -5.12 -8.59
N VAL A 167 19.94 -4.24 -7.61
CA VAL A 167 20.80 -3.07 -7.38
C VAL A 167 21.88 -3.35 -6.33
N THR A 168 21.65 -4.32 -5.45
CA THR A 168 22.57 -4.68 -4.36
C THR A 168 23.42 -5.91 -4.64
N SER A 169 23.19 -6.63 -5.75
CA SER A 169 24.01 -7.76 -6.23
C SER A 169 24.89 -7.33 -7.39
#